data_AF-A0A443K549-F1
#
_entry.id   AF-A0A443K549-F1
#
_cell.length_a   1.000
_cell.length_b   1.000
_cell.length_c   1.000
_cell.angle_alpha   90.00
_cell.angle_beta   90.00
_cell.angle_gamma   90.00
#
_symmetry.space_group_name_H-M   'P 1'
#
loop_
_entity.id
_entity.type
_entity.pdbx_description
1 polymer ?
#
loop_
_entity_poly.entity_id
_entity_poly.type
_entity_poly.pdbx_seq_one_letter_code
_entity_poly.pdbx_strand_id
1 'polypeptide(L)'
;MTRSARTPLPFRMILVPIAFSVALAGCGWMNPMNWFGPSERVQTLEPKGGYAAALQDDRPLVPQVTDLRIDRTLTGAIVSATGLPPTQGWWNAALVAENDGLPVDGVITYRFVAAPPPAVSPDAHRALSPESRELTAAASINATRLAQTRRVVVIGAENSRAVTR
;
A
#
# COMPACT_ATOMS: atom_id res chain seq x y z
N MET A 1 47.37 -74.58 3.10
CA MET A 1 48.29 -73.73 2.32
C MET A 1 47.55 -73.39 1.03
N THR A 2 47.20 -72.15 0.72
CA THR A 2 48.11 -71.03 0.42
C THR A 2 47.44 -69.67 0.73
N ARG A 3 48.21 -68.76 1.33
CA ARG A 3 47.83 -67.37 1.64
C ARG A 3 47.74 -66.55 0.34
N SER A 4 46.61 -65.87 0.13
CA SER A 4 46.50 -64.77 -0.84
C SER A 4 46.88 -63.45 -0.17
N ALA A 5 47.95 -62.82 -0.65
CA ALA A 5 48.47 -61.56 -0.14
C ALA A 5 47.59 -60.40 -0.62
N ARG A 6 46.95 -59.68 0.31
CA ARG A 6 46.33 -58.38 0.03
C ARG A 6 47.40 -57.29 0.17
N THR A 7 47.67 -56.60 -0.92
CA THR A 7 48.52 -55.41 -0.94
C THR A 7 47.85 -54.26 -0.16
N PRO A 8 48.60 -53.48 0.63
CA PRO A 8 48.04 -52.37 1.38
C PRO A 8 47.81 -51.18 0.44
N LEU A 9 46.56 -50.72 0.35
CA LEU A 9 46.22 -49.46 -0.33
C LEU A 9 47.04 -48.32 0.30
N PRO A 10 47.78 -47.51 -0.48
CA PRO A 10 48.67 -46.51 0.06
C PRO A 10 47.87 -45.40 0.74
N PHE A 11 48.11 -45.19 2.04
CA PHE A 11 47.55 -44.15 2.92
C PHE A 11 47.49 -42.74 2.29
N ARG A 12 48.34 -42.47 1.28
CA ARG A 12 48.34 -41.25 0.45
C ARG A 12 47.03 -40.99 -0.29
N MET A 13 46.25 -42.01 -0.65
CA MET A 13 45.04 -41.84 -1.47
C MET A 13 43.84 -41.30 -0.66
N ILE A 14 43.89 -41.40 0.68
CA ILE A 14 42.87 -40.84 1.59
C ILE A 14 43.22 -39.41 2.02
N LEU A 15 44.50 -39.05 2.02
CA LEU A 15 44.97 -37.70 2.41
C LEU A 15 44.54 -36.60 1.43
N VAL A 16 44.45 -36.92 0.13
CA VAL A 16 44.07 -35.96 -0.92
C VAL A 16 42.63 -35.45 -0.76
N PRO A 17 41.58 -36.30 -0.61
CA PRO A 17 40.21 -35.80 -0.43
C PRO A 17 39.98 -35.09 0.92
N ILE A 18 40.70 -35.48 1.98
CA ILE A 18 40.60 -34.82 3.30
C ILE A 18 41.22 -33.42 3.24
N ALA A 19 42.39 -33.27 2.64
CA ALA A 19 43.02 -31.96 2.46
C ALA A 19 42.16 -31.02 1.60
N PHE A 20 41.46 -31.56 0.59
CA PHE A 20 40.54 -30.79 -0.26
C PHE A 20 39.29 -30.32 0.50
N SER A 21 38.80 -31.14 1.45
CA SER A 21 37.63 -30.81 2.27
C SER A 21 37.90 -29.71 3.30
N VAL A 22 39.13 -29.65 3.84
CA VAL A 22 39.53 -28.60 4.80
C VAL A 22 39.80 -27.26 4.09
N ALA A 23 40.27 -27.28 2.84
CA ALA A 23 40.46 -26.06 2.05
C ALA A 23 39.15 -25.32 1.73
N LEU A 24 38.01 -26.02 1.65
CA LEU A 24 36.69 -25.40 1.39
C LEU A 24 36.05 -24.75 2.63
N ALA A 25 36.53 -25.03 3.84
CA ALA A 25 36.02 -24.42 5.07
C ALA A 25 36.64 -23.04 5.38
N GLY A 26 37.53 -22.55 4.50
CA GLY A 26 38.15 -21.23 4.59
C GLY A 26 37.29 -20.10 4.05
N CYS A 27 36.08 -19.90 4.59
CA CYS A 27 35.24 -18.74 4.26
C CYS A 27 34.50 -18.19 5.50
N GLY A 28 35.24 -17.96 6.59
CA GLY A 28 34.73 -17.26 7.78
C GLY A 28 34.68 -15.73 7.63
N TRP A 29 35.52 -15.16 6.76
CA TRP A 29 35.58 -13.71 6.47
C TRP A 29 34.47 -13.25 5.50
N MET A 30 33.97 -14.15 4.63
CA MET A 30 32.87 -13.92 3.68
C MET A 30 31.65 -14.79 4.03
N ASN A 31 31.27 -14.82 5.32
CA ASN A 31 30.15 -15.62 5.78
C ASN A 31 28.80 -14.94 5.46
N PRO A 32 27.88 -15.58 4.69
CA PRO A 32 26.53 -15.04 4.45
C PRO A 32 25.68 -14.90 5.73
N MET A 33 26.10 -15.52 6.84
CA MET A 33 25.46 -15.32 8.15
C MET A 33 26.01 -14.13 8.97
N ASN A 34 27.05 -13.42 8.50
CA ASN A 34 27.59 -12.23 9.16
C ASN A 34 27.37 -10.93 8.36
N TRP A 35 26.71 -11.00 7.19
CA TRP A 35 26.25 -9.81 6.44
C TRP A 35 25.09 -9.08 7.12
N PHE A 36 24.35 -9.81 7.95
CA PHE A 36 23.26 -9.27 8.76
C PHE A 36 23.74 -9.25 10.21
N GLY A 37 24.22 -8.08 10.66
CA GLY A 37 24.56 -7.84 12.06
C GLY A 37 23.32 -7.90 12.97
N PRO A 38 23.51 -7.94 14.30
CA PRO A 38 22.39 -7.85 15.23
C PRO A 38 21.56 -6.60 14.94
N SER A 39 20.23 -6.73 14.96
CA SER A 39 19.34 -5.60 14.72
C SER A 39 19.48 -4.58 15.85
N GLU A 40 20.05 -3.42 15.52
CA GLU A 40 20.03 -2.24 16.38
C GLU A 40 18.59 -1.71 16.41
N ARG A 41 18.05 -1.44 17.61
CA ARG A 41 16.74 -0.81 17.74
C ARG A 41 16.87 0.65 17.33
N VAL A 42 16.58 0.96 16.07
CA VAL A 42 16.54 2.33 15.57
C VAL A 42 15.43 3.06 16.32
N GLN A 43 15.75 4.20 16.92
CA GLN A 43 14.73 5.09 17.46
C GLN A 43 13.94 5.67 16.28
N THR A 44 12.78 5.09 16.00
CA THR A 44 11.80 5.70 15.11
C THR A 44 11.38 7.04 15.71
N LEU A 45 11.13 8.04 14.87
CA LEU A 45 10.54 9.33 15.25
C LEU A 45 9.07 9.17 15.66
N GLU A 46 8.78 8.21 16.55
CA GLU A 46 7.46 8.04 17.12
C GLU A 46 7.18 9.23 18.05
N PRO A 47 6.08 9.98 17.83
CA PRO A 47 5.67 11.02 18.74
C PRO A 47 5.49 10.44 20.15
N LYS A 48 5.80 11.22 21.20
CA LYS A 48 5.71 10.82 22.63
C LYS A 48 4.28 10.43 23.12
N GLY A 49 3.33 10.26 22.21
CA GLY A 49 1.95 9.80 22.46
C GLY A 49 1.45 8.72 21.47
N GLY A 50 2.35 8.09 20.69
CA GLY A 50 1.98 7.14 19.64
C GLY A 50 1.45 7.80 18.37
N TYR A 51 1.20 7.02 17.32
CA TYR A 51 0.43 7.48 16.17
C TYR A 51 -1.02 7.71 16.62
N ALA A 52 -1.59 8.88 16.35
CA ALA A 52 -2.98 9.15 16.66
C ALA A 52 -3.85 8.01 16.09
N ALA A 53 -4.69 7.40 16.93
CA ALA A 53 -5.68 6.43 16.51
C ALA A 53 -6.47 7.02 15.35
N ALA A 54 -6.44 6.35 14.18
CA ALA A 54 -7.07 6.72 12.92
C ALA A 54 -7.26 8.25 12.77
N LEU A 55 -6.22 8.94 12.28
CA LEU A 55 -6.29 10.34 11.83
C LEU A 55 -7.69 10.65 11.30
N GLN A 56 -8.50 11.33 12.12
CA GLN A 56 -9.79 11.77 11.68
C GLN A 56 -9.54 12.73 10.54
N ASP A 57 -10.07 12.39 9.37
CA ASP A 57 -9.77 13.14 8.18
C ASP A 57 -10.53 14.46 8.21
N ASP A 58 -9.84 15.50 8.68
CA ASP A 58 -10.36 16.86 8.82
C ASP A 58 -10.45 17.61 7.49
N ARG A 59 -10.08 16.98 6.37
CA ARG A 59 -10.24 17.60 5.04
C ARG A 59 -11.73 17.82 4.76
N PRO A 60 -12.11 18.99 4.22
CA PRO A 60 -13.48 19.23 3.82
C PRO A 60 -13.87 18.31 2.66
N LEU A 61 -15.18 18.09 2.53
CA LEU A 61 -15.73 17.40 1.37
C LEU A 61 -15.52 18.24 0.11
N VAL A 62 -15.23 17.57 -1.00
CA VAL A 62 -15.25 18.20 -2.32
C VAL A 62 -16.68 18.68 -2.58
N PRO A 63 -16.89 19.94 -3.01
CA PRO A 63 -18.24 20.49 -3.13
C PRO A 63 -19.15 19.70 -4.06
N GLN A 64 -18.70 19.39 -5.27
CA GLN A 64 -19.50 18.65 -6.24
C GLN A 64 -18.80 17.39 -6.73
N VAL A 65 -19.53 16.29 -6.77
CA VAL A 65 -19.16 15.03 -7.43
C VAL A 65 -19.79 14.99 -8.81
N THR A 66 -18.97 15.07 -9.86
CA THR A 66 -19.41 15.14 -11.26
C THR A 66 -19.53 13.75 -11.87
N ASP A 67 -18.62 12.84 -11.56
CA ASP A 67 -18.61 11.47 -12.07
C ASP A 67 -18.33 10.44 -10.97
N LEU A 68 -18.88 9.24 -11.14
CA LEU A 68 -18.64 8.08 -10.28
C LEU A 68 -18.66 6.80 -11.12
N ARG A 69 -17.53 6.09 -11.13
CA ARG A 69 -17.36 4.83 -11.84
C ARG A 69 -16.88 3.72 -10.92
N ILE A 70 -17.29 2.49 -11.22
CA ILE A 70 -16.77 1.28 -10.58
C ILE A 70 -16.21 0.35 -11.65
N ASP A 71 -14.92 0.07 -11.58
CA ASP A 71 -14.23 -0.88 -12.44
C ASP A 71 -13.94 -2.17 -11.70
N ARG A 72 -14.42 -3.29 -12.22
CA ARG A 72 -14.13 -4.61 -11.62
C ARG A 72 -12.70 -5.04 -11.94
N THR A 73 -12.05 -5.66 -10.96
CA THR A 73 -10.71 -6.21 -11.07
C THR A 73 -10.70 -7.68 -10.61
N LEU A 74 -9.59 -8.38 -10.82
CA LEU A 74 -9.44 -9.77 -10.37
C LEU A 74 -9.54 -9.92 -8.84
N THR A 75 -9.16 -8.89 -8.09
CA THR A 75 -9.12 -8.90 -6.62
C THR A 75 -10.31 -8.17 -5.97
N GLY A 76 -11.22 -7.59 -6.78
CA GLY A 76 -12.38 -6.85 -6.30
C GLY A 76 -12.84 -5.77 -7.29
N ALA A 77 -12.85 -4.51 -6.86
CA ALA A 77 -13.20 -3.37 -7.70
C ALA A 77 -12.45 -2.10 -7.30
N ILE A 78 -12.31 -1.17 -8.24
CA ILE A 78 -11.82 0.19 -8.02
C ILE A 78 -12.99 1.14 -8.18
N VAL A 79 -13.24 1.96 -7.17
CA VAL A 79 -14.19 3.06 -7.20
C VAL A 79 -13.41 4.31 -7.55
N SER A 80 -13.80 4.99 -8.62
CA SER A 80 -13.20 6.25 -9.06
C SER A 80 -14.28 7.32 -9.06
N ALA A 81 -13.98 8.48 -8.46
CA ALA A 81 -14.87 9.63 -8.46
C ALA A 81 -14.14 10.86 -8.96
N THR A 82 -14.81 11.64 -9.80
CA THR A 82 -14.36 12.96 -10.23
C THR A 82 -15.20 14.02 -9.55
N GLY A 83 -14.52 15.07 -9.08
CA GLY A 83 -15.14 16.17 -8.36
C GLY A 83 -14.69 17.51 -8.90
N LEU A 84 -15.53 18.52 -8.68
CA LEU A 84 -15.32 19.88 -9.15
C LEU A 84 -15.29 20.85 -7.95
N PRO A 85 -14.09 21.23 -7.49
CA PRO A 85 -13.89 22.27 -6.48
C PRO A 85 -14.21 23.66 -7.02
N PRO A 86 -14.55 24.64 -6.16
CA PRO A 86 -14.95 25.98 -6.57
C PRO A 86 -13.81 26.80 -7.18
N THR A 87 -12.57 26.49 -6.81
CA THR A 87 -11.36 27.23 -7.21
C THR A 87 -10.23 26.25 -7.58
N GLN A 88 -9.15 26.78 -8.15
CA GLN A 88 -7.93 26.01 -8.39
C GLN A 88 -7.14 25.73 -7.11
N GLY A 89 -6.14 24.85 -7.20
CA GLY A 89 -5.18 24.61 -6.12
C GLY A 89 -5.68 23.69 -5.00
N TRP A 90 -6.86 23.07 -5.16
CA TRP A 90 -7.25 21.96 -4.31
C TRP A 90 -6.38 20.74 -4.60
N TRP A 91 -6.04 19.97 -3.57
CA TRP A 91 -5.05 18.91 -3.67
C TRP A 91 -5.31 17.78 -2.66
N ASN A 92 -4.53 16.70 -2.75
CA ASN A 92 -4.65 15.51 -1.89
C ASN A 92 -6.11 15.03 -1.83
N ALA A 93 -6.67 14.75 -3.00
CA ALA A 93 -8.00 14.20 -3.17
C ALA A 93 -8.02 12.74 -2.70
N ALA A 94 -9.02 12.35 -1.90
CA ALA A 94 -9.15 10.98 -1.42
C ALA A 94 -10.62 10.57 -1.26
N LEU A 95 -10.87 9.28 -1.44
CA LEU A 95 -12.12 8.64 -1.04
C LEU A 95 -11.89 7.98 0.32
N VAL A 96 -12.44 8.59 1.37
CA VAL A 96 -12.35 8.09 2.74
C VAL A 96 -13.55 7.21 3.01
N ALA A 97 -13.31 5.94 3.28
CA ALA A 97 -14.39 4.99 3.54
C ALA A 97 -15.00 5.25 4.92
N GLU A 98 -16.33 5.28 5.00
CA GLU A 98 -17.03 5.20 6.28
C GLU A 98 -17.09 3.76 6.77
N ASN A 99 -17.21 3.56 8.09
CA ASN A 99 -17.28 2.25 8.72
C ASN A 99 -16.13 1.30 8.30
N ASP A 100 -14.92 1.85 8.16
CA ASP A 100 -13.73 1.12 7.68
C ASP A 100 -13.89 0.44 6.31
N GLY A 101 -14.84 0.93 5.50
CA GLY A 101 -15.22 0.37 4.21
C GLY A 101 -16.00 -0.94 4.31
N LEU A 102 -16.60 -1.23 5.47
CA LEU A 102 -17.54 -2.31 5.64
C LEU A 102 -18.92 -1.90 5.11
N PRO A 103 -19.60 -2.77 4.32
CA PRO A 103 -20.95 -2.47 3.85
C PRO A 103 -21.94 -2.44 5.01
N VAL A 104 -22.70 -1.36 5.13
CA VAL A 104 -23.86 -1.28 6.04
C VAL A 104 -25.12 -1.42 5.20
N ASP A 105 -25.94 -2.43 5.49
CA ASP A 105 -27.11 -2.80 4.69
C ASP A 105 -26.79 -3.02 3.19
N GLY A 106 -25.57 -3.49 2.90
CA GLY A 106 -25.04 -3.68 1.55
C GLY A 106 -24.62 -2.40 0.84
N VAL A 107 -24.44 -1.29 1.56
CA VAL A 107 -23.98 -0.01 1.03
C VAL A 107 -22.58 0.31 1.57
N ILE A 108 -21.63 0.58 0.68
CA ILE A 108 -20.36 1.20 1.05
C ILE A 108 -20.45 2.69 0.76
N THR A 109 -20.15 3.50 1.77
CA THR A 109 -20.15 4.95 1.68
C THR A 109 -18.72 5.48 1.71
N TYR A 110 -18.41 6.37 0.78
CA TYR A 110 -17.16 7.13 0.74
C TYR A 110 -17.45 8.62 0.88
N ARG A 111 -16.66 9.28 1.71
CA ARG A 111 -16.53 10.74 1.72
C ARG A 111 -15.47 11.14 0.71
N PHE A 112 -15.84 11.98 -0.25
CA PHE A 112 -14.86 12.55 -1.16
C PHE A 112 -14.30 13.82 -0.55
N VAL A 113 -13.05 13.76 -0.10
CA VAL A 113 -12.36 14.88 0.55
C VAL A 113 -11.19 15.38 -0.27
N ALA A 114 -10.87 16.65 -0.11
CA ALA A 114 -9.66 17.25 -0.67
C ALA A 114 -9.22 18.44 0.20
N ALA A 115 -7.92 18.72 0.22
CA ALA A 115 -7.38 19.87 0.92
C ALA A 115 -7.59 21.15 0.08
N PRO A 116 -8.15 22.22 0.66
CA PRO A 116 -8.30 23.49 -0.03
C PRO A 116 -6.93 24.17 -0.22
N PRO A 117 -6.79 25.06 -1.21
CA PRO A 117 -5.63 25.93 -1.32
C PRO A 117 -5.52 26.83 -0.07
N PRO A 118 -4.30 27.25 0.32
CA PRO A 118 -4.13 28.24 1.38
C PRO A 118 -4.90 29.52 1.04
N ALA A 119 -5.63 30.11 2.00
CA ALA A 119 -6.47 31.29 1.74
C ALA A 119 -5.71 32.50 1.18
N VAL A 120 -4.41 32.61 1.46
CA VAL A 120 -3.54 33.67 0.96
C VAL A 120 -3.02 33.42 -0.46
N SER A 121 -3.21 32.21 -1.01
CA SER A 121 -2.72 31.88 -2.34
C SER A 121 -3.62 32.53 -3.41
N PRO A 122 -3.04 32.92 -4.56
CA PRO A 122 -3.84 33.39 -5.69
C PRO A 122 -4.88 32.35 -6.15
N ASP A 123 -4.56 31.07 -6.02
CA ASP A 123 -5.41 29.96 -6.49
C ASP A 123 -6.71 29.84 -5.70
N ALA A 124 -6.71 30.25 -4.42
CA ALA A 124 -7.91 30.30 -3.58
C ALA A 124 -9.00 31.25 -4.11
N HIS A 125 -8.67 32.11 -5.09
CA HIS A 125 -9.60 33.06 -5.69
C HIS A 125 -9.78 32.85 -7.21
N ARG A 126 -9.15 31.82 -7.77
CA ARG A 126 -9.15 31.54 -9.22
C ARG A 126 -10.17 30.47 -9.59
N ALA A 127 -11.31 30.90 -10.11
CA ALA A 127 -12.31 30.02 -10.71
C ALA A 127 -12.17 30.02 -12.25
N LEU A 128 -11.13 29.35 -12.76
CA LEU A 128 -10.93 29.14 -14.20
C LEU A 128 -11.89 28.05 -14.75
N SER A 129 -11.61 27.52 -15.94
CA SER A 129 -12.41 26.48 -16.58
C SER A 129 -12.59 25.24 -15.68
N PRO A 130 -13.72 24.51 -15.78
CA PRO A 130 -13.96 23.29 -15.01
C PRO A 130 -12.83 22.26 -15.13
N GLU A 131 -12.36 21.99 -16.35
CA GLU A 131 -11.25 21.07 -16.67
C GLU A 131 -9.98 21.34 -15.87
N SER A 132 -9.70 22.62 -15.56
CA SER A 132 -8.49 23.01 -14.81
C SER A 132 -8.62 22.81 -13.29
N ARG A 133 -9.82 22.51 -12.81
CA ARG A 133 -10.15 22.36 -11.38
C ARG A 133 -10.48 20.93 -11.00
N GLU A 134 -10.73 20.05 -11.97
CA GLU A 134 -11.17 18.69 -11.68
C GLU A 134 -10.17 17.92 -10.81
N LEU A 135 -10.72 17.15 -9.88
CA LEU A 135 -9.97 16.23 -9.05
C LEU A 135 -10.53 14.84 -9.21
N THR A 136 -9.65 13.86 -9.37
CA THR A 136 -10.03 12.44 -9.38
C THR A 136 -9.41 11.75 -8.18
N ALA A 137 -10.22 10.97 -7.47
CA ALA A 137 -9.77 10.10 -6.39
C ALA A 137 -10.27 8.67 -6.65
N ALA A 138 -9.49 7.69 -6.19
CA ALA A 138 -9.85 6.28 -6.32
C ALA A 138 -9.63 5.53 -5.00
N ALA A 139 -10.48 4.54 -4.75
CA ALA A 139 -10.37 3.60 -3.63
C ALA A 139 -10.63 2.18 -4.11
N SER A 140 -10.00 1.20 -3.47
CA SER A 140 -10.20 -0.21 -3.77
C SER A 140 -11.19 -0.87 -2.81
N ILE A 141 -12.03 -1.73 -3.35
CA ILE A 141 -12.92 -2.63 -2.61
C ILE A 141 -12.41 -4.05 -2.89
N ASN A 142 -12.12 -4.83 -1.85
CA ASN A 142 -11.73 -6.22 -2.04
C ASN A 142 -12.94 -7.10 -2.41
N ALA A 143 -12.68 -8.29 -2.96
CA ALA A 143 -13.72 -9.22 -3.43
C ALA A 143 -14.76 -9.57 -2.35
N THR A 144 -14.33 -9.76 -1.09
CA THR A 144 -15.23 -10.13 0.03
C THR A 144 -16.23 -9.02 0.32
N ARG A 145 -15.78 -7.77 0.45
CA ARG A 145 -16.66 -6.62 0.70
C ARG A 145 -17.54 -6.34 -0.51
N LEU A 146 -16.97 -6.46 -1.72
CA LEU A 146 -17.71 -6.27 -2.97
C LEU A 146 -18.87 -7.26 -3.10
N ALA A 147 -18.67 -8.52 -2.72
CA ALA A 147 -19.71 -9.55 -2.75
C ALA A 147 -20.91 -9.21 -1.83
N GLN A 148 -20.66 -8.49 -0.74
CA GLN A 148 -21.67 -8.02 0.21
C GLN A 148 -22.26 -6.66 -0.15
N THR A 149 -21.77 -6.00 -1.22
CA THR A 149 -22.15 -4.64 -1.61
C THR A 149 -23.12 -4.65 -2.79
N ARG A 150 -24.30 -4.06 -2.61
CA ARG A 150 -25.25 -3.79 -3.71
C ARG A 150 -25.10 -2.38 -4.29
N ARG A 151 -24.61 -1.43 -3.48
CA ARG A 151 -24.58 -0.01 -3.82
C ARG A 151 -23.32 0.63 -3.25
N VAL A 152 -22.68 1.48 -4.03
CA VAL A 152 -21.60 2.35 -3.57
C VAL A 152 -22.08 3.78 -3.67
N VAL A 153 -21.85 4.55 -2.60
CA VAL A 153 -22.23 5.96 -2.51
C VAL A 153 -20.97 6.78 -2.27
N VAL A 154 -20.83 7.88 -3.01
CA VAL A 154 -19.81 8.91 -2.79
C VAL A 154 -20.50 10.21 -2.41
N ILE A 155 -20.14 10.74 -1.25
CA ILE A 155 -20.68 11.96 -0.67
C ILE A 155 -19.71 13.12 -0.93
N GLY A 156 -20.20 14.17 -1.58
CA GLY A 156 -19.60 15.50 -1.61
C GLY A 156 -20.36 16.47 -0.70
N ALA A 157 -19.93 17.73 -0.65
CA ALA A 157 -20.53 18.71 0.25
C ALA A 157 -21.94 19.15 -0.22
N GLU A 158 -22.13 19.29 -1.53
CA GLU A 158 -23.39 19.78 -2.13
C GLU A 158 -24.24 18.66 -2.72
N ASN A 159 -23.62 17.54 -3.10
CA ASN A 159 -24.32 16.41 -3.72
C ASN A 159 -23.70 15.06 -3.34
N SER A 160 -24.42 14.00 -3.67
CA SER A 160 -23.90 12.63 -3.64
C SER A 160 -24.19 11.90 -4.94
N ARG A 161 -23.31 10.97 -5.30
CA ARG A 161 -23.47 10.07 -6.45
C ARG A 161 -23.49 8.64 -5.95
N ALA A 162 -24.24 7.79 -6.63
CA ALA A 162 -24.30 6.38 -6.29
C ALA A 162 -24.35 5.50 -7.52
N VAL A 163 -23.69 4.36 -7.45
CA VAL A 163 -23.76 3.31 -8.46
C VAL A 163 -24.33 2.06 -7.79
N THR A 164 -25.32 1.46 -8.44
CA THR A 164 -25.92 0.20 -8.01
C THR A 164 -25.49 -0.90 -8.97
N ARG A 165 -25.22 -2.08 -8.44
CA ARG A 165 -24.84 -3.26 -9.21
C ARG A 165 -26.03 -3.90 -9.92
#